data_AF-A0A9X0L608-F1
#
_entry.id   AF-A0A9X0L608-F1
#
_cell.length_a   1.000
_cell.length_b   1.000
_cell.length_c   1.000
_cell.angle_alpha   90.00
_cell.angle_beta   90.00
_cell.angle_gamma   90.00
#
_symmetry.space_group_name_H-M   'P 1'
#
loop_
_entity.id
_entity.type
_entity.pdbx_description
1 polymer ?
#
loop_
_entity_poly.entity_id
_entity_poly.type
_entity_poly.pdbx_seq_one_letter_code
_entity_poly.pdbx_strand_id
1 'polypeptide(L)'
;MSHKVCSKAVGQRLAQLREELAATSGERWPQSRVAEVIGLDKNQVTRLELGKGTIDAFVAMLLFYQGRGYNLNWIVVPDNSAVSKRLPGPEEQGVDVAGSLALLLRLQADLDQVVGKLRR
;
A
#
# COMPACT_ATOMS: atom_id res chain seq x y z
N MET A 1 -18.58 -17.59 -13.80
CA MET A 1 -18.39 -18.19 -12.45
C MET A 1 -17.45 -17.31 -11.63
N SER A 2 -17.81 -16.95 -10.40
CA SER A 2 -16.93 -16.18 -9.51
C SER A 2 -16.14 -17.13 -8.63
N HIS A 3 -14.83 -17.27 -8.87
CA HIS A 3 -13.97 -18.04 -7.98
C HIS A 3 -13.82 -17.32 -6.62
N LYS A 4 -13.76 -18.08 -5.52
CA LYS A 4 -13.34 -17.53 -4.22
C LYS A 4 -11.83 -17.31 -4.30
N VAL A 5 -11.41 -16.05 -4.30
CA VAL A 5 -9.99 -15.69 -4.31
C VAL A 5 -9.47 -15.42 -2.91
N CYS A 6 -10.33 -14.97 -1.99
CA CYS A 6 -9.98 -14.78 -0.60
C CYS A 6 -11.13 -15.23 0.31
N SER A 7 -10.86 -15.44 1.60
CA SER A 7 -11.90 -15.84 2.56
C SER A 7 -12.81 -14.66 2.89
N LYS A 8 -14.02 -14.94 3.42
CA LYS A 8 -14.94 -13.88 3.90
C LYS A 8 -14.26 -12.98 4.95
N ALA A 9 -13.42 -13.56 5.81
CA ALA A 9 -12.66 -12.80 6.82
C ALA A 9 -11.68 -11.81 6.18
N VAL A 10 -10.96 -12.23 5.13
CA VAL A 10 -10.07 -11.33 4.38
C VAL A 10 -10.87 -10.19 3.74
N GLY A 11 -12.03 -10.49 3.13
CA GLY A 11 -12.90 -9.45 2.58
C GLY A 11 -13.35 -8.42 3.62
N GLN A 12 -13.77 -8.89 4.81
CA GLN A 12 -14.15 -8.02 5.92
C GLN A 12 -13.00 -7.13 6.39
N ARG A 13 -11.77 -7.67 6.45
CA ARG A 13 -10.57 -6.89 6.78
C ARG A 13 -10.31 -5.81 5.73
N LEU A 14 -10.47 -6.10 4.44
CA LEU A 14 -10.33 -5.10 3.38
C LEU A 14 -11.35 -3.96 3.54
N ALA A 15 -12.61 -4.27 3.88
CA ALA A 15 -13.63 -3.26 4.14
C ALA A 15 -13.29 -2.42 5.38
N GLN A 16 -12.83 -3.07 6.45
CA GLN A 16 -12.40 -2.41 7.68
C GLN A 16 -11.25 -1.43 7.42
N LEU A 17 -10.25 -1.82 6.62
CA LEU A 17 -9.13 -0.93 6.29
C LEU A 17 -9.57 0.28 5.45
N ARG A 18 -10.57 0.13 4.57
CA ARG A 18 -11.14 1.25 3.81
C ARG A 18 -11.81 2.27 4.74
N GLU A 19 -12.56 1.79 5.71
CA GLU A 19 -13.25 2.62 6.70
C GLU A 19 -12.25 3.32 7.64
N GLU A 20 -11.22 2.60 8.10
CA GLU A 20 -10.13 3.18 8.88
C GLU A 20 -9.36 4.26 8.10
N LEU A 21 -9.11 4.02 6.81
CA LEU A 21 -8.48 5.00 5.94
C LEU A 21 -9.30 6.30 5.87
N ALA A 22 -10.64 6.20 5.81
CA ALA A 22 -11.51 7.36 5.86
C ALA A 22 -11.48 8.12 7.18
N ALA A 23 -11.41 7.39 8.30
CA ALA A 23 -11.29 8.02 9.61
C ALA A 23 -9.94 8.74 9.77
N THR A 24 -8.85 8.14 9.31
CA THR A 24 -7.49 8.66 9.50
C THR A 24 -7.13 9.79 8.54
N SER A 25 -7.61 9.77 7.29
CA SER A 25 -7.29 10.83 6.32
C SER A 25 -8.23 12.04 6.39
N GLY A 26 -9.35 11.95 7.13
CA GLY A 26 -10.39 12.98 7.12
C GLY A 26 -11.16 13.08 5.79
N GLU A 27 -10.95 12.14 4.88
CA GLU A 27 -11.57 12.12 3.56
C GLU A 27 -12.47 10.90 3.39
N ARG A 28 -13.51 11.02 2.55
CA ARG A 28 -14.35 9.86 2.25
C ARG A 28 -13.60 8.87 1.36
N TRP A 29 -13.61 7.60 1.75
CA TRP A 29 -13.15 6.47 0.92
C TRP A 29 -14.32 5.53 0.58
N PRO A 30 -15.23 5.94 -0.34
CA PRO A 30 -16.19 4.99 -0.89
C PRO A 30 -15.48 3.96 -1.77
N GLN A 31 -16.09 2.79 -1.96
CA GLN A 31 -15.53 1.73 -2.82
C GLN A 31 -15.18 2.22 -4.23
N SER A 32 -15.97 3.15 -4.80
CA SER A 32 -15.72 3.74 -6.11
C SER A 32 -14.42 4.53 -6.17
N ARG A 33 -14.04 5.22 -5.09
CA ARG A 33 -12.79 5.97 -5.03
C ARG A 33 -11.59 5.05 -4.95
N VAL A 34 -11.70 3.98 -4.17
CA VAL A 34 -10.66 2.95 -4.14
C VAL A 34 -10.49 2.34 -5.53
N ALA A 35 -11.61 1.98 -6.18
CA ALA A 35 -11.64 1.41 -7.51
C ALA A 35 -10.95 2.31 -8.56
N GLU A 36 -11.25 3.62 -8.54
CA GLU A 36 -10.58 4.61 -9.41
C GLU A 36 -9.06 4.64 -9.21
N VAL A 37 -8.60 4.68 -7.95
CA VAL A 37 -7.15 4.75 -7.64
C VAL A 37 -6.40 3.50 -8.10
N ILE A 38 -7.03 2.32 -8.04
CA ILE A 38 -6.39 1.06 -8.38
C ILE A 38 -6.73 0.55 -9.79
N GLY A 39 -7.47 1.34 -10.58
CA GLY A 39 -7.86 0.99 -11.95
C GLY A 39 -8.83 -0.20 -12.05
N LEU A 40 -9.73 -0.37 -11.08
CA LEU A 40 -10.76 -1.41 -11.07
C LEU A 40 -12.17 -0.82 -11.19
N ASP A 41 -13.14 -1.67 -11.50
CA ASP A 41 -14.57 -1.33 -11.37
C ASP A 41 -15.03 -1.40 -9.91
N LYS A 42 -16.01 -0.56 -9.55
CA LYS A 42 -16.61 -0.55 -8.21
C LYS A 42 -17.09 -1.94 -7.79
N ASN A 43 -17.73 -2.70 -8.68
CA ASN A 43 -18.23 -4.03 -8.35
C ASN A 43 -17.11 -5.02 -8.06
N GLN A 44 -15.93 -4.85 -8.66
CA GLN A 44 -14.77 -5.68 -8.34
C GLN A 44 -14.32 -5.42 -6.90
N VAL A 45 -14.23 -4.15 -6.47
CA VAL A 45 -13.94 -3.78 -5.08
C VAL A 45 -15.01 -4.30 -4.12
N THR A 46 -16.30 -4.11 -4.43
CA THR A 46 -17.41 -4.64 -3.62
C THR A 46 -17.30 -6.15 -3.45
N ARG A 47 -16.97 -6.89 -4.52
CA ARG A 47 -16.82 -8.35 -4.46
C ARG A 47 -15.62 -8.75 -3.60
N LEU A 48 -14.50 -8.04 -3.70
CA LEU A 48 -13.31 -8.32 -2.90
C LEU A 48 -13.59 -8.13 -1.40
N GLU A 49 -14.31 -7.07 -1.03
CA GLU A 49 -14.77 -6.84 0.35
C GLU A 49 -15.75 -7.92 0.85
N LEU A 50 -16.38 -8.68 -0.05
CA LEU A 50 -17.21 -9.84 0.26
C LEU A 50 -16.46 -11.19 0.20
N GLY A 51 -15.15 -11.18 -0.02
CA GLY A 51 -14.34 -12.39 -0.13
C GLY A 51 -14.42 -13.07 -1.51
N LYS A 52 -14.69 -12.33 -2.58
CA LYS A 52 -14.83 -12.88 -3.95
C LYS A 52 -14.07 -12.00 -4.94
N GLY A 53 -13.49 -12.57 -5.99
CA GLY A 53 -12.78 -11.74 -6.97
C GLY A 53 -11.91 -12.53 -7.92
N THR A 54 -10.98 -11.83 -8.56
CA THR A 54 -9.84 -12.41 -9.29
C THR A 54 -8.56 -12.15 -8.49
N ILE A 55 -7.52 -12.96 -8.73
CA ILE A 55 -6.23 -12.79 -8.05
C ILE A 55 -5.64 -11.41 -8.38
N ASP A 56 -5.69 -10.99 -9.64
CA ASP A 56 -5.15 -9.69 -10.06
C ASP A 56 -5.80 -8.52 -9.32
N ALA A 57 -7.14 -8.53 -9.21
CA ALA A 57 -7.87 -7.50 -8.48
C ALA A 57 -7.55 -7.53 -6.98
N PHE A 58 -7.37 -8.72 -6.41
CA PHE A 58 -6.98 -8.89 -5.02
C PHE A 58 -5.56 -8.36 -4.76
N VAL A 59 -4.60 -8.67 -5.63
CA VAL A 59 -3.22 -8.16 -5.55
C VAL A 59 -3.19 -6.63 -5.66
N ALA A 60 -3.93 -6.05 -6.61
CA ALA A 60 -4.04 -4.59 -6.73
C ALA A 60 -4.55 -3.94 -5.44
N MET A 61 -5.56 -4.54 -4.79
CA MET A 61 -6.10 -4.08 -3.52
C MET A 61 -5.08 -4.20 -2.37
N LEU A 62 -4.30 -5.29 -2.33
CA LEU A 62 -3.24 -5.46 -1.33
C LEU A 62 -2.16 -4.39 -1.48
N LEU A 63 -1.67 -4.16 -2.70
CA LEU A 63 -0.66 -3.13 -2.98
C LEU A 63 -1.15 -1.72 -2.62
N PHE A 64 -2.43 -1.42 -2.86
CA PHE A 64 -3.05 -0.16 -2.46
C PHE A 64 -2.96 0.09 -0.95
N TYR A 65 -3.18 -0.95 -0.13
CA TYR A 65 -3.08 -0.87 1.32
C TYR A 65 -1.63 -0.88 1.80
N GLN A 66 -0.76 -1.67 1.19
CA GLN A 66 0.67 -1.66 1.49
C GLN A 66 1.27 -0.27 1.26
N GLY A 67 0.95 0.38 0.14
CA GLY A 67 1.41 1.74 -0.17
C GLY A 67 0.90 2.81 0.80
N ARG A 68 -0.04 2.47 1.70
CA ARG A 68 -0.57 3.32 2.78
C ARG A 68 -0.09 2.88 4.16
N GLY A 69 0.92 2.02 4.21
CA GLY A 69 1.56 1.56 5.45
C GLY A 69 0.80 0.46 6.19
N TYR A 70 -0.17 -0.22 5.54
CA TYR A 70 -0.81 -1.39 6.14
C TYR A 70 0.02 -2.65 5.91
N ASN A 71 0.03 -3.52 6.91
CA ASN A 71 0.73 -4.79 6.87
C ASN A 71 -0.09 -5.85 6.12
N LEU A 72 0.43 -6.36 5.00
CA LEU A 72 -0.25 -7.40 4.22
C LEU A 72 -0.51 -8.67 5.03
N ASN A 73 0.42 -9.04 5.93
CA ASN A 73 0.25 -10.23 6.76
C ASN A 73 -1.01 -10.10 7.61
N TRP A 74 -1.28 -8.92 8.17
CA TRP A 74 -2.49 -8.69 8.97
C TRP A 74 -3.77 -8.93 8.18
N ILE A 75 -3.74 -8.67 6.87
CA ILE A 75 -4.90 -8.85 5.99
C ILE A 75 -5.12 -10.34 5.70
N VAL A 76 -4.05 -11.06 5.31
CA VAL A 76 -4.17 -12.37 4.64
C VAL A 76 -4.06 -13.59 5.56
N VAL A 77 -3.37 -13.50 6.70
CA VAL A 77 -3.20 -14.67 7.57
C VAL A 77 -4.53 -15.10 8.18
N PRO A 78 -4.78 -16.41 8.40
CA PRO A 78 -6.04 -16.88 8.97
C PRO A 78 -6.36 -16.24 10.33
N ASP A 79 -5.40 -16.25 11.24
CA ASP A 79 -5.45 -15.58 12.54
C ASP A 79 -4.43 -14.44 12.59
N ASN A 80 -4.94 -13.21 12.67
CA ASN A 80 -4.16 -11.99 12.66
C ASN A 80 -4.12 -11.29 14.04
N SER A 81 -4.54 -11.97 15.12
CA SER A 81 -4.60 -11.41 16.47
C SER A 81 -3.25 -10.93 17.00
N ALA A 82 -2.17 -11.64 16.67
CA ALA A 82 -0.80 -11.31 17.04
C ALA A 82 -0.04 -10.49 15.98
N VAL A 83 -0.70 -10.12 14.88
CA VAL A 83 -0.04 -9.41 13.77
C VAL A 83 -0.33 -7.91 13.90
N SER A 84 0.69 -7.07 13.76
CA SER A 84 0.50 -5.62 13.71
C SER A 84 -0.22 -5.21 12.43
N LYS A 85 -1.29 -4.41 12.55
CA LYS A 85 -2.08 -3.90 11.40
C LYS A 85 -1.29 -2.94 10.51
N ARG A 86 -0.39 -2.16 11.09
CA ARG A 86 0.50 -1.23 10.39
C ARG A 86 1.88 -1.85 10.25
N LEU A 87 2.57 -1.48 9.17
CA LEU A 87 4.00 -1.67 9.10
C LEU A 87 4.69 -0.76 10.12
N PRO A 88 5.81 -1.20 10.72
CA PRO A 88 6.63 -0.32 11.54
C PRO A 88 6.99 0.94 10.75
N GLY A 89 6.97 2.10 11.40
CA GLY A 89 7.39 3.36 10.77
C GLY A 89 8.85 3.30 10.29
N PRO A 90 9.31 4.29 9.50
CA PRO A 90 10.70 4.36 9.04
C PRO A 90 11.75 4.44 10.18
N GLU A 91 11.33 4.65 11.42
CA GLU A 91 12.21 4.59 12.59
C GLU A 91 12.44 3.16 13.11
N GLU A 92 11.52 2.24 12.83
CA GLU A 92 11.58 0.84 13.28
C GLU A 92 11.97 -0.14 12.15
N GLN A 93 11.81 0.27 10.89
CA GLN A 93 12.50 -0.36 9.76
C GLN A 93 13.85 0.33 9.66
N GLY A 94 14.96 -0.36 9.91
CA GLY A 94 16.30 0.23 9.78
C GLY A 94 16.51 0.81 8.37
N VAL A 95 16.18 2.09 8.20
CA VAL A 95 16.55 2.86 7.03
C VAL A 95 18.06 2.97 7.10
N ASP A 96 18.75 2.47 6.07
CA ASP A 96 20.18 2.75 5.92
C ASP A 96 20.34 4.22 5.54
N VAL A 97 20.22 5.08 6.56
CA VAL A 97 20.40 6.52 6.45
C VAL A 97 21.81 6.82 5.95
N ALA A 98 22.80 5.97 6.30
CA ALA A 98 24.15 6.11 5.80
C ALA A 98 24.23 5.88 4.28
N GLY A 99 23.58 4.82 3.76
CA GLY A 99 23.49 4.58 2.32
C GLY A 99 22.75 5.68 1.56
N SER A 100 21.69 6.22 2.16
CA SER A 100 20.90 7.31 1.56
C SER A 100 21.67 8.64 1.55
N LEU A 101 22.41 8.95 2.61
CA LEU A 101 23.30 10.12 2.67
C LEU A 101 24.48 9.98 1.69
N ALA A 102 25.05 8.78 1.55
CA ALA A 102 26.12 8.52 0.60
C ALA A 102 25.67 8.75 -0.85
N LEU A 103 24.43 8.37 -1.18
CA LEU A 103 23.85 8.64 -2.49
C LEU A 103 23.65 10.15 -2.73
N LEU A 104 23.13 10.87 -1.74
CA LEU A 104 22.91 12.33 -1.84
C LEU A 104 24.22 13.09 -2.03
N LEU A 105 25.28 12.73 -1.29
CA LEU A 105 26.59 13.34 -1.43
C LEU A 105 27.20 13.08 -2.81
N ARG A 106 26.99 11.88 -3.36
CA ARG A 106 27.46 11.53 -4.69
C ARG A 106 26.73 12.31 -5.79
N LEU A 107 25.40 12.41 -5.67
CA LEU A 107 24.59 13.22 -6.59
C LEU A 107 24.99 14.69 -6.55
N GLN A 108 25.29 15.24 -5.37
CA GLN A 108 25.77 16.61 -5.23
C GLN A 108 27.10 16.82 -5.96
N ALA A 109 28.07 15.92 -5.77
CA ALA A 109 29.37 15.99 -6.43
C ALA A 109 29.26 15.89 -7.97
N ASP A 110 28.39 15.01 -8.47
CA ASP A 110 28.13 14.88 -9.90
C ASP A 110 27.47 16.16 -10.46
N LEU A 111 26.55 16.77 -9.71
CA LEU A 111 25.91 18.04 -10.09
C LEU A 111 26.94 19.18 -10.17
N ASP A 112 27.81 19.30 -9.18
CA ASP A 112 28.86 20.32 -9.13
C ASP A 112 29.84 20.16 -10.29
N GLN A 113 30.15 18.92 -10.69
CA GLN A 113 31.00 18.64 -11.84
C GLN A 113 30.34 19.04 -13.17
N VAL A 114 29.04 18.78 -13.33
CA VAL A 114 28.27 19.16 -14.52
C VAL A 114 28.14 20.69 -14.61
N VAL A 115 27.79 21.36 -13.52
CA VAL A 115 27.69 22.82 -13.46
C VAL A 115 29.05 23.49 -13.70
N GLY A 116 30.13 22.92 -13.17
CA GLY A 116 31.49 23.40 -13.40
C GLY A 116 31.95 23.28 -14.85
N LYS A 117 31.49 22.26 -15.58
CA LYS A 117 31.73 22.10 -17.03
C LYS A 117 30.93 23.08 -17.88
N LEU A 118 29.76 23.51 -17.42
CA LEU A 118 28.89 24.48 -18.11
C LEU A 118 29.35 25.94 -17.96
N ARG A 119 30.23 26.24 -17.00
CA ARG A 119 30.75 27.59 -16.73
C ARG A 119 32.12 27.89 -17.38
N ARG A 120 32.70 26.93 -18.11
CA ARG A 120 33.93 27.11 -18.90
C ARG A 120 33.60 27.17 -20.38
#